data_AF-A0A1A9MYP6-F1
#
_entry.id   AF-A0A1A9MYP6-F1
#
_cell.length_a   1.000
_cell.length_b   1.000
_cell.length_c   1.000
_cell.angle_alpha   90.00
_cell.angle_beta   90.00
_cell.angle_gamma   90.00
#
_symmetry.space_group_name_H-M   'P 1'
#
loop_
_entity.id
_entity.type
_entity.pdbx_description
1 polymer ?
#
loop_
_entity_poly.entity_id
_entity_poly.type
_entity_poly.pdbx_seq_one_letter_code
_entity_poly.pdbx_strand_id
1 'polypeptide(L)' 'MYLGNTFQTYYYGHHYEWDRFAREQHREHPYCQLAVDFCEKWDQASFDDGYVSEPLEVFEPIVRRVFARPAYGRSESHAQ' A
#
# COMPACT_ATOMS: atom_id res chain seq x y z
N MET A 1 -0.86 -17.94 -8.03
CA MET A 1 -1.44 -16.62 -8.39
C MET A 1 -1.06 -15.66 -7.27
N TYR A 2 -0.17 -14.70 -7.54
CA TYR A 2 0.40 -13.80 -6.51
C TYR A 2 -0.70 -12.88 -5.96
N LEU A 3 -1.03 -13.00 -4.66
CA LEU A 3 -2.11 -12.24 -4.00
C LEU A 3 -1.83 -10.74 -3.80
N GLY A 4 -0.59 -10.27 -4.01
CA GLY A 4 -0.22 -8.87 -3.74
C GLY A 4 -0.80 -7.85 -4.72
N ASN A 5 -1.26 -8.28 -5.89
CA ASN A 5 -1.50 -7.40 -7.04
C ASN A 5 -2.99 -7.14 -7.36
N THR A 6 -3.91 -7.74 -6.61
CA THR A 6 -5.34 -7.77 -6.96
C THR A 6 -5.97 -6.36 -7.04
N PHE A 7 -5.60 -5.45 -6.13
CA PHE A 7 -6.16 -4.09 -6.10
C PHE A 7 -5.49 -3.16 -7.14
N GLN A 8 -4.18 -3.30 -7.33
CA GLN A 8 -3.39 -2.54 -8.32
C GLN A 8 -3.77 -2.93 -9.76
N THR A 9 -4.09 -4.20 -9.99
CA THR A 9 -4.53 -4.74 -11.31
C THR A 9 -5.73 -3.98 -11.88
N TYR A 10 -6.52 -3.29 -11.04
CA TYR A 10 -7.59 -2.42 -11.50
C TYR A 10 -7.11 -1.40 -12.54
N TYR A 11 -5.89 -0.87 -12.40
CA TYR A 11 -5.38 0.21 -13.25
C TYR A 11 -4.75 -0.29 -14.54
N TYR A 12 -3.97 -1.38 -14.51
CA TYR A 12 -3.20 -1.82 -15.68
C TYR A 12 -3.66 -3.18 -16.26
N GLY A 13 -4.46 -3.97 -15.54
CA GLY A 13 -4.78 -5.36 -15.91
C GLY A 13 -5.47 -5.53 -17.25
N HIS A 14 -6.22 -4.51 -17.69
CA HIS A 14 -6.90 -4.49 -18.98
C HIS A 14 -5.94 -4.48 -20.19
N HIS A 15 -4.67 -4.09 -20.00
CA HIS A 15 -3.64 -4.20 -21.05
C HIS A 15 -3.14 -5.63 -21.27
N TYR A 16 -3.41 -6.54 -20.33
CA TYR A 16 -2.98 -7.94 -20.35
C TYR A 16 -4.15 -8.93 -20.44
N GLU A 17 -5.36 -8.44 -20.75
CA GLU A 17 -6.61 -9.24 -20.77
C GLU A 17 -6.94 -9.88 -19.40
N TRP A 18 -6.45 -9.29 -18.31
CA TRP A 18 -6.72 -9.76 -16.95
C TRP A 18 -8.00 -9.16 -16.39
N ASP A 19 -8.58 -9.86 -15.42
CA ASP A 19 -9.73 -9.35 -14.68
C ASP A 19 -9.32 -8.20 -13.76
N ARG A 20 -9.50 -6.97 -14.25
CA ARG A 20 -9.28 -5.74 -13.47
C ARG A 20 -10.23 -5.60 -12.27
N PHE A 21 -11.32 -6.36 -12.22
CA PHE A 21 -12.29 -6.38 -11.12
C PHE A 21 -12.07 -7.52 -10.12
N ALA A 22 -10.95 -8.23 -10.21
CA ALA A 22 -10.61 -9.30 -9.26
C ALA A 22 -10.63 -8.83 -7.78
N ARG A 23 -10.49 -7.52 -7.51
CA ARG A 23 -10.62 -6.94 -6.16
C ARG A 23 -12.00 -7.12 -5.53
N GLU A 24 -13.05 -7.28 -6.34
CA GLU A 24 -14.44 -7.38 -5.87
C GLU A 24 -14.69 -8.62 -4.99
N GLN A 25 -13.84 -9.65 -5.10
CA GLN A 25 -13.86 -10.80 -4.20
C GLN A 25 -13.63 -10.43 -2.72
N HIS A 26 -13.07 -9.25 -2.45
CA HIS A 26 -12.79 -8.76 -1.11
C HIS A 26 -13.78 -7.70 -0.62
N ARG A 27 -14.86 -7.40 -1.35
CA ARG A 27 -15.79 -6.30 -1.06
C ARG A 27 -16.30 -6.27 0.39
N GLU A 28 -16.53 -7.45 0.97
CA GLU A 28 -17.04 -7.60 2.35
C GLU A 28 -15.96 -7.49 3.44
N HIS A 29 -14.68 -7.38 3.07
CA HIS A 29 -13.58 -7.27 4.03
C HIS A 29 -13.48 -5.83 4.58
N PRO A 30 -13.32 -5.64 5.90
CA PRO A 30 -13.34 -4.31 6.53
C PRO A 30 -12.26 -3.35 6.01
N TYR A 31 -11.15 -3.89 5.48
CA TYR A 31 -10.06 -3.09 4.92
C TYR A 31 -10.08 -3.01 3.38
N CYS A 32 -11.12 -3.52 2.71
CA CYS A 32 -11.21 -3.49 1.25
C CYS A 32 -11.15 -2.06 0.71
N GLN A 33 -11.96 -1.16 1.26
CA GLN A 33 -11.96 0.24 0.83
C GLN A 33 -10.62 0.92 1.10
N LEU A 34 -9.96 0.60 2.22
CA LEU A 34 -8.64 1.15 2.53
C LEU A 34 -7.61 0.75 1.47
N ALA A 35 -7.66 -0.48 0.97
CA ALA A 35 -6.77 -0.95 -0.10
C ALA A 35 -7.09 -0.27 -1.46
N VAL A 36 -8.38 -0.04 -1.76
CA VAL A 36 -8.79 0.71 -2.96
C VAL A 36 -8.27 2.15 -2.89
N ASP A 37 -8.57 2.85 -1.81
CA ASP A 37 -8.11 4.22 -1.56
C ASP A 37 -6.59 4.31 -1.64
N PHE A 38 -5.89 3.28 -1.13
CA PHE A 38 -4.43 3.27 -1.17
C PHE A 38 -3.89 3.22 -2.58
N CYS A 39 -4.45 2.32 -3.39
CA CYS A 39 -4.03 2.17 -4.78
C CYS A 39 -4.33 3.44 -5.60
N GLU A 40 -5.47 4.09 -5.32
CA GLU A 40 -5.89 5.30 -6.03
C GLU A 40 -5.05 6.52 -5.67
N LYS A 41 -4.79 6.74 -4.38
CA LYS A 41 -4.19 7.99 -3.89
C LYS A 41 -2.67 7.98 -3.92
N TRP A 42 -2.04 6.83 -3.73
CA TRP A 42 -0.59 6.74 -3.57
C TRP A 42 0.07 5.83 -4.59
N ASP A 43 -0.43 4.61 -4.79
CA ASP A 43 0.27 3.62 -5.61
C ASP A 43 0.24 3.96 -7.10
N GLN A 44 -0.93 4.02 -7.73
CA GLN A 44 -1.02 4.25 -9.17
C GLN A 44 -0.49 5.64 -9.56
N ALA A 45 -0.74 6.65 -8.73
CA ALA A 45 -0.27 8.01 -8.96
C ALA A 45 1.27 8.12 -9.01
N SER A 46 1.99 7.24 -8.31
CA SER A 46 3.46 7.25 -8.28
C SER A 46 4.13 6.84 -9.60
N PHE A 47 3.36 6.29 -10.55
CA PHE A 47 3.84 5.95 -11.90
C PHE A 47 3.66 7.08 -12.91
N ASP A 48 3.13 8.24 -12.49
CA ASP A 48 3.09 9.44 -13.33
C ASP A 48 4.52 10.02 -13.45
N ASP A 49 5.05 10.07 -14.67
CA ASP A 49 6.36 10.67 -14.98
C ASP A 49 6.45 12.14 -14.54
N GLY A 50 5.32 12.83 -14.43
CA GLY A 50 5.19 14.20 -13.94
C GLY A 50 5.02 14.32 -12.42
N TYR A 51 5.03 13.22 -11.67
CA TYR A 51 4.81 13.24 -10.22
C TYR A 51 5.98 13.91 -9.49
N VAL A 52 5.73 15.08 -8.90
CA VAL A 52 6.72 15.82 -8.12
C VAL A 52 6.93 15.11 -6.78
N SER A 53 8.09 14.45 -6.65
CA SER A 53 8.48 13.77 -5.42
C SER A 53 9.32 14.69 -4.53
N GLU A 54 9.06 14.65 -3.23
CA GLU A 54 9.89 15.29 -2.22
C GLU A 54 11.26 14.59 -2.12
N PRO A 55 12.34 15.30 -1.77
CA PRO A 55 13.65 14.69 -1.55
C PRO A 55 13.66 13.82 -0.28
N LEU A 56 14.60 12.88 -0.20
CA LEU A 56 14.61 11.86 0.86
C LEU A 56 14.72 12.46 2.28
N GLU A 57 15.41 13.58 2.41
CA GLU A 57 15.65 14.32 3.64
C GLU A 57 14.33 14.78 4.31
N VAL A 58 13.27 15.02 3.52
CA VAL A 58 11.94 15.35 4.03
C VAL A 58 11.36 14.20 4.86
N PHE A 59 11.64 12.96 4.45
CA PHE A 59 11.09 11.76 5.09
C PHE A 59 11.94 11.25 6.25
N GLU A 60 13.24 11.56 6.29
CA GLU A 60 14.17 11.11 7.34
C GLU A 60 13.63 11.31 8.77
N PRO A 61 13.19 12.52 9.19
CA PRO A 61 12.68 12.71 10.55
C PRO A 61 11.39 11.93 10.83
N ILE A 62 10.57 11.68 9.80
CA ILE A 62 9.31 10.91 9.91
C ILE A 62 9.63 9.43 10.15
N VAL A 63 10.56 8.88 9.36
CA VAL A 63 11.04 7.50 9.50
C VAL A 63 11.65 7.31 10.88
N ARG A 64 12.54 8.21 11.32
CA ARG A 64 13.12 8.17 12.68
C ARG A 64 12.04 8.15 13.77
N ARG A 65 10.97 8.94 13.63
CA ARG A 65 9.84 8.94 14.57
C ARG A 65 9.09 7.61 14.60
N VAL A 66 8.84 6.99 13.44
CA VAL A 66 8.14 5.70 13.34
C VAL A 66 8.94 4.58 14.00
N PHE A 67 10.27 4.58 13.89
CA PHE A 67 11.12 3.57 14.51
C PHE A 67 11.45 3.85 15.98
N ALA A 68 11.25 5.08 16.48
CA ALA A 68 11.45 5.42 17.88
C ALA A 68 10.33 4.92 18.80
N ARG A 69 9.12 4.67 18.28
CA ARG A 69 8.01 4.11 19.07
C ARG A 69 8.14 2.59 19.23
N PRO A 70 7.55 2.00 20.28
CA PRO A 70 7.39 0.55 20.36
C PRO A 70 6.70 -0.01 19.11
N ALA A 71 7.25 -1.10 18.58
CA ALA A 71 6.69 -1.79 17.43
C ALA A 71 5.29 -2.33 17.78
N TYR A 72 4.34 -2.13 16.87
CA TYR A 72 3.01 -2.71 16.99
C TYR A 72 3.14 -4.23 16.84
N GLY A 73 3.03 -4.97 17.95
CA GLY A 73 3.21 -6.42 17.99
C GLY A 73 4.29 -6.92 18.96
N ARG A 74 5.07 -6.04 19.60
CA ARG A 74 5.86 -6.45 20.77
C ARG A 74 4.91 -6.63 21.95
N SER A 75 4.43 -7.85 22.21
CA SER A 75 3.99 -8.21 23.55
C SER A 75 5.21 -8.12 24.47
N GLU A 76 5.09 -7.46 25.61
CA GLU A 76 6.15 -7.47 26.62
C GLU A 76 6.31 -8.89 27.17
N SER A 77 7.19 -9.70 26.57
CA SER A 77 7.51 -11.03 27.10
C SER A 77 8.80 -11.63 26.52
N HIS A 78 9.88 -10.86 26.38
CA HIS A 78 11.22 -11.45 26.19
C HIS A 78 12.26 -10.61 26.91
N ALA A 79 12.11 -10.54 28.24
CA ALA A 79 13.22 -10.28 29.15
C ALA A 79 13.49 -11.58 29.92
N GLN A 80 14.33 -12.43 29.33
CA GLN A 80 15.21 -13.43 29.95
C GLN A 80 16.13 -13.97 28.87
#